data_AF-A0A939QRR9-F1
#
_entry.id   AF-A0A939QRR9-F1
#
_cell.length_a   1.000
_cell.length_b   1.000
_cell.length_c   1.000
_cell.angle_alpha   90.00
_cell.angle_beta   90.00
_cell.angle_gamma   90.00
#
_symmetry.space_group_name_H-M   'P 1'
#
loop_
_entity.id
_entity.type
_entity.pdbx_description
1 polymer ?
#
loop_
_entity_poly.entity_id
_entity_poly.type
_entity_poly.pdbx_seq_one_letter_code
_entity_poly.pdbx_strand_id
1 'polypeptide(L)'
;MKKDGRTRLEKLQRSWTKASGEERRQFLEWIGHRPSGEAAAAADPIASGRYLTPRTIDRVRIVLAQRSMTLADLSTELGLRPGDLSLARAFARNASLRLRLIAALQRWLEEHATDGF
;
A
#
# COMPACT_ATOMS: atom_id res chain seq x y z
N MET A 1 24.35 -34.05 6.87
CA MET A 1 23.90 -32.74 7.42
C MET A 1 22.58 -32.38 6.74
N LYS A 2 21.47 -32.28 7.49
CA LYS A 2 20.14 -32.03 6.89
C LYS A 2 19.92 -30.52 6.72
N LYS A 3 19.83 -30.04 5.48
CA LYS A 3 19.35 -28.68 5.17
C LYS A 3 17.85 -28.64 5.44
N ASP A 4 17.44 -27.89 6.44
CA ASP A 4 16.02 -27.66 6.73
C ASP A 4 15.44 -26.81 5.59
N GLY A 5 14.91 -27.45 4.56
CA GLY A 5 14.52 -26.85 3.27
C GLY A 5 13.31 -25.93 3.30
N ARG A 6 12.90 -25.45 4.48
CA ARG A 6 11.73 -24.56 4.64
C ARG A 6 12.17 -23.13 4.82
N THR A 7 11.64 -22.26 3.98
CA THR A 7 11.76 -20.81 4.07
C THR A 7 11.19 -20.29 5.38
N ARG A 8 11.61 -19.08 5.78
CA ARG A 8 11.09 -18.42 6.99
C ARG A 8 9.57 -18.19 6.91
N LEU A 9 9.06 -17.91 5.71
CA LEU A 9 7.64 -17.71 5.46
C LEU A 9 6.84 -19.00 5.70
N GLU A 10 7.30 -20.14 5.19
CA GLU A 10 6.63 -21.43 5.40
C GLU A 10 6.61 -21.84 6.88
N LYS A 11 7.66 -21.50 7.63
CA LYS A 11 7.71 -21.71 9.08
C LYS A 11 6.68 -20.84 9.81
N LEU A 12 6.53 -19.58 9.41
CA LEU A 12 5.53 -18.67 9.98
C LEU A 12 4.11 -19.13 9.66
N GLN A 13 3.82 -19.48 8.40
CA GLN A 13 2.52 -19.99 7.98
C GLN A 13 2.12 -21.25 8.76
N ARG A 14 3.04 -22.22 8.90
CA ARG A 14 2.77 -23.45 9.67
C ARG A 14 2.54 -23.17 11.16
N SER A 15 3.30 -22.25 11.74
CA SER A 15 3.14 -21.86 13.14
C SER A 15 1.81 -21.15 13.35
N TRP A 16 1.42 -20.27 12.42
CA TRP A 16 0.12 -19.58 12.43
C TRP A 16 -1.06 -20.54 12.37
N THR A 17 -1.02 -21.53 11.46
CA THR A 17 -2.08 -22.55 11.36
C THR A 17 -2.21 -23.36 12.64
N LYS A 18 -1.10 -23.64 13.32
CA LYS A 18 -1.08 -24.40 14.59
C LYS A 18 -1.44 -23.58 15.83
N ALA A 19 -1.26 -22.27 15.78
CA ALA A 19 -1.60 -21.39 16.89
C ALA A 19 -3.10 -21.40 17.16
N SER A 20 -3.46 -21.42 18.44
CA SER A 20 -4.81 -21.23 18.95
C SER A 20 -5.33 -19.82 18.67
N GLY A 21 -6.64 -19.61 18.83
CA GLY A 21 -7.25 -18.28 18.68
C GLY A 21 -6.66 -17.23 19.64
N GLU A 22 -6.30 -17.68 20.85
CA GLU A 22 -5.65 -16.87 21.89
C GLU A 22 -4.24 -16.43 21.46
N GLU A 23 -3.40 -17.38 21.04
CA GLU A 23 -2.03 -17.10 20.58
C GLU A 23 -2.01 -16.21 19.33
N ARG A 24 -2.96 -16.40 18.40
CA ARG A 24 -3.12 -15.51 17.25
C ARG A 24 -3.49 -14.09 17.67
N ARG A 25 -4.39 -13.94 18.65
CA ARG A 25 -4.82 -12.63 19.16
C ARG A 25 -3.65 -11.90 19.83
N GLN A 26 -2.89 -12.59 20.69
CA GLN A 26 -1.70 -12.03 21.35
C GLN A 26 -0.63 -11.62 20.34
N PHE A 27 -0.43 -12.43 19.27
CA PHE A 27 0.51 -12.09 18.21
C PHE A 27 0.10 -10.83 17.43
N LEU A 28 -1.20 -10.69 17.11
CA LEU A 28 -1.74 -9.50 16.44
C LEU A 28 -1.67 -8.26 17.33
N GLU A 29 -1.98 -8.41 18.62
CA GLU A 29 -1.84 -7.34 19.61
C GLU A 29 -0.38 -6.90 19.74
N TRP A 30 0.57 -7.84 19.78
CA TRP A 30 2.00 -7.53 19.76
C TRP A 30 2.44 -6.78 18.50
N ILE A 31 1.92 -7.14 17.32
CA ILE A 31 2.16 -6.37 16.08
C ILE A 31 1.57 -4.96 16.21
N GLY A 32 0.39 -4.82 16.77
CA GLY A 32 -0.29 -3.52 16.99
C GLY A 32 0.42 -2.63 18.00
N HIS A 33 1.08 -3.21 19.02
CA HIS A 33 1.88 -2.49 20.02
C HIS A 33 3.31 -2.23 19.59
N ARG A 34 3.75 -2.68 18.40
CA ARG A 34 5.03 -2.20 17.88
C ARG A 34 4.90 -0.69 17.78
N PRO A 35 5.77 0.10 18.44
CA PRO A 35 5.92 1.49 18.08
C PRO A 35 6.48 1.45 16.66
N SER A 36 5.58 1.49 15.67
CA SER A 36 5.90 2.01 14.36
C SER A 36 6.60 3.33 14.66
N GLY A 37 7.84 3.48 14.22
CA GLY A 37 8.58 4.73 14.33
C GLY A 37 7.90 5.92 13.62
N GLU A 38 6.66 5.76 13.16
CA GLU A 38 5.73 6.79 12.73
C GLU A 38 4.33 6.16 12.79
N ALA A 39 3.63 6.38 13.90
CA ALA A 39 2.18 6.34 13.91
C ALA A 39 1.68 7.57 13.13
N ALA A 40 1.55 7.44 11.81
CA ALA A 40 0.60 8.26 11.06
C ALA A 40 -0.75 7.54 11.12
N ALA A 41 -1.72 8.22 11.73
CA ALA A 41 -3.05 7.74 12.07
C ALA A 41 -3.72 6.93 10.96
N ALA A 42 -4.31 5.79 11.35
CA ALA A 42 -5.62 5.26 10.96
C ALA A 42 -6.26 5.67 9.61
N ALA A 43 -5.48 5.75 8.54
CA ALA A 43 -5.94 5.70 7.16
C ALA A 43 -5.33 4.44 6.54
N ASP A 44 -6.15 3.65 5.85
CA ASP A 44 -5.73 2.45 5.14
C ASP A 44 -4.49 2.79 4.27
N PRO A 45 -3.29 2.26 4.61
CA PRO A 45 -2.05 2.78 4.05
C PRO A 45 -2.06 2.60 2.53
N ILE A 46 -1.96 3.71 1.80
CA ILE A 46 -2.11 3.67 0.34
C ILE A 46 -0.94 2.93 -0.35
N ALA A 47 0.15 2.69 0.38
CA ALA A 47 1.34 2.00 -0.10
C ALA A 47 1.89 1.02 0.95
N SER A 48 2.41 -0.12 0.48
CA SER A 48 3.26 -1.01 1.27
C SER A 48 4.73 -0.63 1.01
N GLY A 49 5.31 0.14 1.91
CA GLY A 49 6.62 0.76 1.71
C GLY A 49 6.60 1.78 0.58
N ARG A 50 7.24 1.46 -0.55
CA ARG A 50 7.30 2.33 -1.74
C ARG A 50 6.38 1.91 -2.88
N TYR A 51 5.56 0.89 -2.67
CA TYR A 51 4.73 0.29 -3.70
C TYR A 51 3.26 0.56 -3.38
N LEU A 52 2.50 1.06 -4.36
CA LEU A 52 1.06 1.24 -4.18
C LEU A 52 0.40 -0.11 -3.92
N THR A 53 -0.54 -0.14 -2.98
CA THR A 53 -1.33 -1.36 -2.78
C THR A 53 -2.29 -1.56 -3.96
N PRO A 54 -2.68 -2.79 -4.28
CA PRO A 54 -3.70 -3.04 -5.32
C PRO A 54 -5.00 -2.27 -5.06
N ARG A 55 -5.46 -2.23 -3.79
CA ARG A 55 -6.64 -1.48 -3.36
C ARG A 55 -6.52 0.01 -3.67
N THR A 56 -5.36 0.62 -3.44
CA THR A 56 -5.11 2.03 -3.82
C THR A 56 -5.19 2.25 -5.31
N ILE A 57 -4.62 1.34 -6.11
CA ILE A 57 -4.67 1.46 -7.58
C ILE A 57 -6.12 1.46 -8.06
N ASP A 58 -6.96 0.57 -7.51
CA ASP A 58 -8.38 0.50 -7.86
C ASP A 58 -9.13 1.75 -7.39
N ARG A 59 -8.88 2.24 -6.16
CA ARG A 59 -9.45 3.50 -5.67
C ARG A 59 -9.10 4.68 -6.57
N VAL A 60 -7.85 4.82 -6.97
CA VAL A 60 -7.43 5.89 -7.90
C VAL A 60 -8.15 5.75 -9.24
N ARG A 61 -8.25 4.54 -9.79
CA ARG A 61 -8.97 4.30 -11.06
C ARG A 61 -10.44 4.70 -10.98
N ILE A 62 -11.11 4.44 -9.85
CA ILE A 62 -12.50 4.85 -9.63
C ILE A 62 -12.62 6.38 -9.65
N VAL A 63 -11.76 7.08 -8.89
CA VAL A 63 -11.78 8.56 -8.84
C VAL A 63 -11.47 9.16 -10.21
N LEU A 64 -10.50 8.60 -10.94
CA LEU A 64 -10.19 9.03 -12.31
C LEU A 64 -11.38 8.86 -13.25
N ALA A 65 -12.07 7.72 -13.21
CA ALA A 65 -13.25 7.46 -14.03
C ALA A 65 -14.40 8.42 -13.67
N GLN A 66 -14.67 8.63 -12.39
CA GLN A 66 -15.71 9.55 -11.91
C GLN A 66 -15.48 10.99 -12.37
N ARG A 67 -14.21 11.40 -12.45
CA ARG A 67 -13.81 12.76 -12.86
C ARG A 67 -13.48 12.89 -14.34
N SER A 68 -13.62 11.81 -15.12
CA SER A 68 -13.21 11.75 -16.53
C SER A 68 -11.76 12.21 -16.75
N MET A 69 -10.88 11.86 -15.81
CA MET A 69 -9.45 12.20 -15.81
C MET A 69 -8.62 11.01 -16.29
N THR A 70 -7.52 11.29 -16.98
CA THR A 70 -6.51 10.30 -17.33
C THR A 70 -5.39 10.24 -16.29
N LEU A 71 -4.55 9.20 -16.37
CA LEU A 71 -3.36 9.11 -15.51
C LEU A 71 -2.34 10.23 -15.81
N ALA A 72 -2.37 10.81 -17.02
CA ALA A 72 -1.55 11.96 -17.38
C ALA A 72 -2.06 13.24 -16.72
N ASP A 73 -3.38 13.42 -16.64
CA ASP A 73 -3.99 14.55 -15.93
C ASP A 73 -3.67 14.48 -14.44
N LEU A 74 -3.80 13.29 -13.83
CA LEU A 74 -3.36 13.07 -12.45
C LEU A 74 -1.88 13.38 -12.26
N SER A 75 -1.03 12.97 -13.19
CA SER A 75 0.40 13.26 -13.10
C SER A 75 0.65 14.78 -13.09
N THR A 76 -0.13 15.53 -13.86
CA THR A 76 -0.08 17.00 -13.91
C THR A 76 -0.57 17.62 -12.59
N GLU A 77 -1.69 17.14 -12.04
CA GLU A 77 -2.20 17.60 -10.74
C GLU A 77 -1.23 17.30 -9.58
N LEU A 78 -0.51 16.17 -9.65
CA LEU A 78 0.52 15.82 -8.66
C LEU A 78 1.85 16.58 -8.87
N GLY A 79 1.91 17.48 -9.85
CA GLY A 79 3.10 18.30 -10.14
C GLY A 79 4.28 17.50 -10.70
N LEU A 80 4.02 16.36 -11.34
CA LEU A 80 5.06 15.62 -12.06
C LEU A 80 5.45 16.36 -13.33
N ARG A 81 6.72 16.22 -13.72
CA ARG A 81 7.21 16.82 -14.96
C ARG A 81 6.55 16.13 -16.17
N PRO A 82 6.30 16.86 -17.27
CA PRO A 82 5.88 16.25 -18.52
C PRO A 82 6.85 15.11 -18.91
N GLY A 83 6.31 13.93 -19.17
CA GLY A 83 7.10 12.73 -19.51
C GLY A 83 7.63 11.92 -18.33
N ASP A 84 7.34 12.30 -17.07
CA ASP A 84 7.66 11.44 -15.92
C ASP A 84 6.75 10.20 -15.91
N LEU A 85 7.37 9.03 -16.14
CA LEU A 85 6.67 7.75 -16.21
C LEU A 85 6.54 7.04 -14.86
N SER A 86 6.90 7.68 -13.75
CA SER A 86 6.90 7.04 -12.42
C SER A 86 5.52 6.53 -12.04
N LEU A 87 4.49 7.36 -12.20
CA LEU A 87 3.10 6.99 -11.88
C LEU A 87 2.57 5.91 -12.84
N ALA A 88 2.82 6.08 -14.15
CA ALA A 88 2.45 5.08 -15.16
C ALA A 88 3.09 3.70 -14.89
N ARG A 89 4.38 3.67 -14.51
CA ARG A 89 5.08 2.42 -14.16
C ARG A 89 4.57 1.81 -12.86
N ALA A 90 4.22 2.62 -11.87
CA ALA A 90 3.63 2.11 -10.64
C ALA A 90 2.30 1.40 -10.90
N PHE A 91 1.43 1.97 -11.74
CA PHE A 91 0.14 1.40 -12.09
C PHE A 91 0.24 0.17 -13.00
N ALA A 92 1.19 0.16 -13.93
CA ALA A 92 1.32 -0.92 -14.92
C ALA A 92 2.22 -2.08 -14.47
N ARG A 93 3.25 -1.81 -13.66
CA ARG A 93 4.33 -2.77 -13.38
C ARG A 93 4.67 -2.88 -11.89
N ASN A 94 3.83 -2.35 -11.01
CA ASN A 94 4.07 -2.30 -9.56
C ASN A 94 5.48 -1.75 -9.22
N ALA A 95 5.84 -0.63 -9.86
CA ALA A 95 7.12 0.03 -9.64
C ALA A 95 7.15 0.83 -8.33
N SER A 96 8.34 0.96 -7.75
CA SER A 96 8.55 1.77 -6.55
C SER A 96 8.38 3.25 -6.84
N LEU A 97 7.66 3.96 -5.98
CA LEU A 97 7.48 5.40 -6.00
C LEU A 97 8.35 6.10 -4.96
N ARG A 98 8.66 7.37 -5.22
CA ARG A 98 9.29 8.25 -4.22
C ARG A 98 8.27 8.59 -3.14
N LEU A 99 8.71 8.65 -1.87
CA LEU A 99 7.83 8.93 -0.72
C LEU A 99 7.04 10.23 -0.89
N ARG A 100 7.66 11.28 -1.44
CA ARG A 100 6.98 12.55 -1.75
C ARG A 100 5.78 12.39 -2.70
N LEU A 101 5.86 11.45 -3.64
CA LEU A 101 4.80 11.21 -4.62
C LEU A 101 3.69 10.37 -4.01
N ILE A 102 4.03 9.43 -3.11
CA ILE A 102 3.05 8.72 -2.29
C ILE A 102 2.28 9.72 -1.42
N ALA A 103 2.97 10.63 -0.73
CA ALA A 103 2.32 11.67 0.07
C ALA A 103 1.47 12.64 -0.75
N ALA A 104 1.89 12.98 -1.98
CA ALA A 104 1.08 13.80 -2.89
C ALA A 104 -0.19 13.05 -3.34
N LEU A 105 -0.05 11.77 -3.71
CA LEU A 105 -1.19 10.93 -4.10
C LEU A 105 -2.17 10.68 -2.94
N GLN A 106 -1.66 10.56 -1.72
CA GLN A 106 -2.50 10.39 -0.53
C GLN A 106 -3.38 11.62 -0.31
N ARG A 107 -2.78 12.82 -0.30
CA ARG A 107 -3.54 14.08 -0.18
C ARG A 107 -4.56 14.25 -1.29
N TRP A 108 -4.16 13.93 -2.52
CA TRP A 108 -5.07 13.96 -3.66
C TRP A 108 -6.26 13.00 -3.48
N LEU A 109 -6.03 11.81 -2.93
CA LEU A 109 -7.11 10.87 -2.61
C LEU A 109 -7.98 11.37 -1.46
N GLU A 110 -7.42 11.98 -0.42
CA GLU A 110 -8.20 12.55 0.69
C GLU A 110 -9.11 13.70 0.21
N GLU A 111 -8.67 14.48 -0.78
CA GLU A 111 -9.44 15.58 -1.36
C GLU A 111 -10.56 15.13 -2.29
N HIS A 112 -10.42 13.96 -2.93
CA HIS A 112 -11.28 13.57 -4.07
C HIS A 112 -11.94 12.20 -3.95
N ALA A 113 -11.39 11.29 -3.15
CA ALA A 113 -12.05 10.02 -2.85
C ALA A 113 -13.06 10.27 -1.73
N THR A 114 -14.33 10.45 -2.10
CA THR A 114 -15.41 10.36 -1.13
C THR A 114 -15.39 8.95 -0.55
N ASP A 115 -15.20 8.79 0.76
CA ASP A 115 -15.12 7.49 1.44
C ASP A 115 -16.24 6.55 0.96
N GLY A 116 -15.85 5.57 0.15
CA GLY A 116 -16.76 4.67 -0.51
C GLY A 116 -16.01 3.41 -0.91
N PHE A 117 -16.15 2.39 -0.05
CA PHE A 117 -15.69 0.98 -0.12
C PHE A 117 -14.28 0.66 0.40
#